data_AF-A0A3B9ZKU4-F1
#
_entry.id   AF-A0A3B9ZKU4-F1
#
_cell.length_a   1.000
_cell.length_b   1.000
_cell.length_c   1.000
_cell.angle_alpha   90.00
_cell.angle_beta   90.00
_cell.angle_gamma   90.00
#
_symmetry.space_group_name_H-M   'P 1'
#
loop_
_entity.id
_entity.type
_entity.pdbx_description
1 polymer ?
#
loop_
_entity_poly.entity_id
_entity_poly.type
_entity_poly.pdbx_seq_one_letter_code
_entity_poly.pdbx_strand_id
1 'polypeptide(L)'
;SALERIDLDKELEVLRNMVKAGMVPSGARVKEYLAAVFQKGKMEKKQDDLLVCLAEIYRLAEEENLETSPELRESLVIVDTGKFVLLPNNQKVGLN
;
A
#
# COMPACT_ATOMS: atom_id res chain seq x y z
N SER A 1 -7.48 18.30 -3.08
CA SER A 1 -8.14 17.16 -2.41
C SER A 1 -7.52 16.91 -1.02
N ALA A 2 -8.09 16.06 -0.17
CA ALA A 2 -7.46 15.68 1.12
C ALA A 2 -6.06 15.05 0.93
N LEU A 3 -5.89 14.30 -0.18
CA LEU A 3 -4.64 13.66 -0.59
C LEU A 3 -3.51 14.65 -0.94
N GLU A 4 -3.84 15.88 -1.38
CA GLU A 4 -2.81 16.90 -1.64
C GLU A 4 -2.06 17.31 -0.38
N ARG A 5 -2.74 17.26 0.78
CA ARG A 5 -2.17 17.66 2.07
C ARG A 5 -1.30 16.57 2.69
N ILE A 6 -1.33 15.35 2.16
CA ILE A 6 -0.51 14.25 2.66
C ILE A 6 0.96 14.53 2.35
N ASP A 7 1.76 14.58 3.40
CA ASP A 7 3.22 14.56 3.32
C ASP A 7 3.64 13.09 3.18
N LEU A 8 4.17 12.73 2.00
CA LEU A 8 4.44 11.33 1.67
C LEU A 8 5.54 10.74 2.55
N ASP A 9 6.54 11.54 2.93
CA ASP A 9 7.65 11.05 3.74
C ASP A 9 7.18 10.79 5.17
N LYS A 10 6.41 11.73 5.73
CA LYS A 10 5.82 11.57 7.07
C LYS A 10 4.82 10.41 7.12
N GLU A 11 3.95 10.28 6.13
CA GLU A 11 2.93 9.23 6.18
C GLU A 11 3.55 7.83 6.00
N LEU A 12 4.57 7.69 5.16
CA LEU A 12 5.31 6.43 5.05
C LEU A 12 6.03 6.07 6.37
N GLU A 13 6.61 7.07 7.03
CA GLU A 13 7.22 6.88 8.35
C GLU A 13 6.19 6.44 9.38
N VAL A 14 4.99 7.04 9.38
CA VAL A 14 3.88 6.63 10.26
C VAL A 14 3.49 5.17 10.01
N LEU A 15 3.34 4.74 8.76
CA LEU A 15 3.04 3.35 8.42
C LEU A 15 4.13 2.40 8.93
N ARG A 16 5.40 2.71 8.71
CA ARG A 16 6.54 1.92 9.22
C ARG A 16 6.56 1.85 10.74
N ASN A 17 6.25 2.95 11.42
CA ASN A 17 6.21 3.00 12.88
C ASN A 17 5.07 2.16 13.47
N MET A 18 3.91 2.10 12.81
CA MET A 18 2.83 1.19 13.19
C MET A 18 3.29 -0.27 13.13
N VAL A 19 3.93 -0.67 12.02
CA VAL A 19 4.42 -2.05 11.85
C VAL A 19 5.49 -2.40 12.88
N LYS A 20 6.44 -1.49 13.14
CA LYS A 20 7.45 -1.66 14.19
C LYS A 20 6.86 -1.80 15.60
N ALA A 21 5.68 -1.21 15.82
CA ALA A 21 4.95 -1.35 17.07
C ALA A 21 4.07 -2.60 17.14
N GLY A 22 4.17 -3.52 16.17
CA GLY A 22 3.35 -4.73 16.09
C GLY A 22 1.91 -4.46 15.65
N MET A 23 1.63 -3.29 15.05
CA MET A 23 0.30 -2.95 14.57
C MET A 23 0.22 -3.09 13.05
N VAL A 24 -0.63 -3.99 12.57
CA VAL A 24 -0.93 -4.12 11.14
C VAL A 24 -1.79 -2.92 10.68
N PRO A 25 -1.30 -2.05 9.77
CA PRO A 25 -2.10 -0.95 9.24
C PRO A 25 -3.29 -1.48 8.44
N SER A 26 -4.41 -0.76 8.46
CA SER A 26 -5.57 -1.13 7.64
C SER A 26 -5.26 -0.96 6.15
N GLY A 27 -5.78 -1.86 5.33
CA GLY A 27 -5.59 -1.78 3.87
C GLY A 27 -6.16 -0.50 3.26
N ALA A 28 -7.21 0.07 3.84
CA ALA A 28 -7.72 1.39 3.45
C ALA A 28 -6.68 2.51 3.63
N ARG A 29 -5.96 2.52 4.75
CA ARG A 29 -4.92 3.51 5.03
C ARG A 29 -3.74 3.39 4.05
N VAL A 30 -3.34 2.15 3.74
CA VAL A 30 -2.30 1.89 2.74
C VAL A 30 -2.75 2.37 1.35
N LYS A 31 -4.02 2.14 0.97
CA LYS A 31 -4.57 2.63 -0.30
C LYS A 31 -4.67 4.17 -0.37
N GLU A 32 -4.99 4.84 0.73
CA GLU A 32 -4.99 6.31 0.79
C GLU A 32 -3.59 6.89 0.56
N TYR A 33 -2.58 6.32 1.21
CA TYR A 33 -1.19 6.70 0.96
C TYR A 33 -0.80 6.46 -0.51
N LEU A 34 -1.13 5.28 -1.04
CA LEU A 34 -0.84 4.93 -2.43
C LEU A 34 -1.53 5.88 -3.42
N ALA A 35 -2.79 6.22 -3.18
CA ALA A 35 -3.52 7.20 -3.97
C ALA A 35 -2.84 8.57 -3.97
N ALA A 36 -2.30 9.01 -2.82
CA ALA A 36 -1.54 10.25 -2.73
C ALA A 36 -0.20 10.17 -3.50
N VAL A 37 0.49 9.03 -3.45
CA VAL A 37 1.73 8.80 -4.23
C VAL A 37 1.46 8.90 -5.74
N PHE A 38 0.38 8.27 -6.22
CA PHE A 38 -0.05 8.36 -7.61
C PHE A 38 -0.47 9.77 -8.00
N GLN A 39 -1.33 10.43 -7.21
CA GLN A 39 -1.79 11.79 -7.49
C GLN A 39 -0.61 12.78 -7.60
N LYS A 40 0.46 12.56 -6.83
CA LYS A 40 1.66 13.41 -6.83
C LYS A 40 2.72 13.01 -7.87
N GLY A 41 2.47 11.96 -8.65
CA GLY A 41 3.41 11.45 -9.66
C GLY A 41 4.74 10.98 -9.05
N LYS A 42 4.70 10.39 -7.85
CA LYS A 42 5.89 9.96 -7.10
C LYS A 42 6.08 8.44 -7.05
N MET A 43 5.30 7.68 -7.82
CA MET A 43 5.31 6.23 -7.77
C MET A 43 6.72 5.65 -7.99
N GLU A 44 7.39 6.01 -9.07
CA GLU A 44 8.75 5.54 -9.37
C GLU A 44 9.77 5.84 -8.26
N LYS A 45 9.60 6.97 -7.55
CA LYS A 45 10.53 7.37 -6.47
C LYS A 45 10.27 6.66 -5.15
N LYS A 46 9.06 6.10 -4.97
CA LYS A 46 8.58 5.54 -3.70
C LYS A 46 8.29 4.05 -3.78
N GLN A 47 8.40 3.44 -4.95
CA GLN A 47 8.03 2.06 -5.21
C GLN A 47 8.78 1.08 -4.31
N ASP A 48 10.12 1.15 -4.29
CA ASP A 48 10.94 0.24 -3.46
C ASP A 48 10.65 0.43 -1.96
N ASP A 49 10.55 1.68 -1.53
CA ASP A 49 10.21 2.07 -0.16
C ASP A 49 8.87 1.49 0.29
N LEU A 50 7.89 1.48 -0.62
CA LEU A 50 6.56 0.92 -0.45
C LEU A 50 6.56 -0.61 -0.45
N LEU A 51 7.32 -1.24 -1.35
CA LEU A 51 7.47 -2.70 -1.38
C LEU A 51 8.06 -3.21 -0.07
N VAL A 52 9.11 -2.56 0.44
CA VAL A 52 9.70 -2.90 1.74
C VAL A 52 8.68 -2.73 2.86
N CYS A 53 7.95 -1.61 2.88
CA CYS A 53 6.92 -1.39 3.91
C CYS A 53 5.81 -2.45 3.85
N LEU A 54 5.35 -2.83 2.65
CA LEU A 54 4.35 -3.87 2.47
C LEU A 54 4.89 -5.23 2.92
N ALA A 55 6.12 -5.59 2.54
CA ALA A 55 6.74 -6.84 2.98
C ALA A 55 6.79 -6.94 4.51
N GLU A 56 7.10 -5.84 5.20
CA GLU A 56 7.06 -5.79 6.67
C GLU A 56 5.64 -5.97 7.22
N ILE A 57 4.61 -5.37 6.60
CA ILE A 57 3.20 -5.56 6.96
C ILE A 57 2.78 -7.02 6.81
N TYR A 58 3.12 -7.64 5.68
CA TYR A 58 2.77 -9.03 5.39
C TYR A 58 3.45 -10.00 6.35
N ARG A 59 4.73 -9.78 6.64
CA ARG A 59 5.46 -10.58 7.63
C ARG A 59 4.83 -10.46 9.02
N LEU A 60 4.46 -9.27 9.45
CA LEU A 60 3.78 -9.07 10.74
C LEU A 60 2.41 -9.78 10.76
N ALA A 61 1.63 -9.68 9.69
CA ALA A 61 0.36 -10.38 9.60
C ALA A 61 0.53 -11.90 9.65
N GLU A 62 1.59 -12.45 9.03
CA GLU A 62 1.94 -13.86 9.11
C GLU A 62 2.34 -14.28 10.53
N GLU A 63 3.21 -13.51 11.19
CA GLU A 63 3.64 -13.75 12.58
C GLU A 63 2.46 -13.77 13.57
N GLU A 64 1.47 -12.90 13.35
CA GLU A 64 0.25 -12.80 14.15
C GLU A 64 -0.88 -13.75 13.69
N ASN A 65 -0.64 -14.58 12.67
CA ASN A 65 -1.63 -15.48 12.06
C ASN A 65 -2.94 -14.76 11.65
N LEU A 66 -2.79 -13.56 11.05
CA LEU A 66 -3.88 -12.72 10.57
C LEU A 66 -4.09 -12.88 9.06
N GLU A 67 -5.35 -12.97 8.63
CA GLU A 67 -5.68 -12.92 7.22
C GLU A 67 -5.51 -11.50 6.68
N THR A 68 -4.76 -11.36 5.58
CA THR A 68 -4.56 -10.06 4.93
C THR A 68 -5.79 -9.61 4.14
N SER A 69 -6.15 -8.34 4.30
CA SER A 69 -7.33 -7.79 3.65
C SER A 69 -7.18 -7.72 2.12
N PRO A 70 -8.27 -7.79 1.34
CA PRO A 70 -8.21 -7.62 -0.12
C PRO A 70 -7.52 -6.33 -0.55
N GLU A 71 -7.70 -5.25 0.20
CA GLU A 71 -7.09 -3.94 -0.05
C GLU A 71 -5.57 -3.94 0.08
N LEU A 72 -5.01 -4.73 1.00
CA LEU A 72 -3.56 -4.90 1.12
C LEU A 72 -3.02 -5.67 -0.09
N ARG A 73 -3.74 -6.71 -0.53
CA ARG A 73 -3.37 -7.49 -1.73
C ARG A 73 -3.42 -6.64 -2.99
N GLU A 74 -4.45 -5.83 -3.15
CA GLU A 74 -4.55 -4.83 -4.23
C GLU A 74 -3.38 -3.85 -4.17
N SER A 75 -3.06 -3.33 -2.98
CA SER A 75 -1.95 -2.40 -2.78
C SER A 75 -0.62 -3.02 -3.21
N LEU A 76 -0.37 -4.29 -2.88
CA LEU A 76 0.82 -5.01 -3.32
C LEU A 76 0.91 -5.11 -4.85
N VAL A 77 -0.17 -5.51 -5.52
CA VAL A 77 -0.19 -5.62 -6.99
C VAL A 77 0.04 -4.25 -7.64
N ILE A 78 -0.59 -3.20 -7.13
CA ILE A 78 -0.43 -1.85 -7.66
C ILE A 78 1.02 -1.37 -7.49
N VAL A 79 1.62 -1.61 -6.32
CA VAL A 79 2.99 -1.18 -6.04
C VAL A 79 3.98 -1.97 -6.89
N ASP A 80 3.84 -3.29 -6.98
CA ASP A 80 4.72 -4.17 -7.76
C ASP A 80 4.70 -3.81 -9.25
N THR A 81 3.49 -3.61 -9.81
CA THR A 81 3.34 -3.29 -11.23
C THR A 81 3.61 -1.82 -11.57
N GLY A 82 3.65 -0.94 -10.56
CA GLY A 82 3.64 0.52 -10.74
C GLY A 82 2.37 1.05 -11.42
N LYS A 83 1.33 0.21 -11.59
CA LYS A 83 0.11 0.52 -12.34
C LYS A 83 -1.08 0.60 -11.39
N PHE A 84 -1.65 1.79 -11.28
CA PHE A 84 -2.93 1.97 -10.60
C PHE A 84 -4.07 1.61 -11.54
N VAL A 85 -4.52 0.35 -11.50
CA VAL A 85 -5.70 -0.09 -12.23
C VAL A 85 -6.87 -0.14 -11.26
N LEU A 86 -7.81 0.81 -11.38
CA LEU A 86 -9.14 0.66 -10.80
C LEU A 86 -9.85 -0.44 -11.59
N LEU A 87 -9.72 -1.69 -11.17
CA LEU A 87 -10.58 -2.74 -11.71
C LEU A 87 -11.97 -2.48 -11.12
N PRO A 88 -13.00 -2.17 -11.93
CA PRO A 88 -14.37 -2.27 -11.45
C PRO A 88 -14.58 -3.72 -11.00
N ASN A 89 -15.32 -3.91 -9.90
CA ASN A 89 -15.47 -5.13 -9.09
C ASN A 89 -15.76 -6.49 -9.79
N ASN A 90 -15.72 -6.58 -11.13
CA ASN A 90 -16.06 -7.78 -11.91
C ASN A 90 -15.08 -8.15 -13.04
N GLN A 91 -13.89 -7.56 -13.15
CA GLN A 91 -12.97 -7.92 -14.24
C GLN A 91 -11.80 -8.80 -13.75
N LYS A 92 -11.84 -10.08 -14.13
CA LYS A 92 -10.71 -11.02 -13.94
C LYS A 92 -9.53 -10.54 -14.79
N VAL A 93 -8.36 -10.40 -14.17
CA VAL A 93 -7.12 -10.09 -14.87
C VAL A 93 -6.69 -11.34 -15.63
N GLY A 94 -6.86 -11.32 -16.95
CA GLY A 94 -6.13 -12.22 -17.83
C GLY A 94 -4.69 -11.72 -17.92
N LEU A 95 -3.76 -12.43 -17.29
CA LEU A 95 -2.34 -12.25 -17.54
C LEU A 95 -2.02 -12.95 -18.86
N ASN A 96 -1.71 -12.17 -19.90
CA ASN A 96 -1.10 -12.68 -21.13
C ASN A 96 0.39 -12.92 -20.90
#